data_AF-A0A7S0WBQ5-F1
#
_entry.id   AF-A0A7S0WBQ5-F1
#
_cell.length_a   1.000
_cell.length_b   1.000
_cell.length_c   1.000
_cell.angle_alpha   90.00
_cell.angle_beta   90.00
_cell.angle_gamma   90.00
#
_symmetry.space_group_name_H-M   'P 1'
#
loop_
_entity.id
_entity.type
_entity.pdbx_description
1 polymer ?
#
loop_
_entity_poly.entity_id
_entity_poly.type
_entity_poly.pdbx_seq_one_letter_code
_entity_poly.pdbx_strand_id
1 'polypeptide(L)'
;SPRGGGFGGASPAQRAFRLDLQSRLWFTYRVGFKPIAPSRLTSDSGWGCMLRSGQMMVAQALLHHYLRRDWRLMRDRPPPRKYVDVLRWFADEPGAIFGIHRVAQAGMLCDRQVGQWFGPDTVCRVLRSLWHSAYTDGSAGPCQTAGYLMVEDRCVYRDRAEEAACTRPAYPGQGSRMAAARQPCSWRSLVVMVPVRLGVGSRIFADYIPKLAQYLRFPQSLGFVGGRPRHSYYFVAVRGQSAYYLDPHVAQPY
;
A
#
# COMPACT_ATOMS: atom_id res chain seq x y z
N SER A 1 45.42 -16.94 24.34
CA SER A 1 44.60 -15.73 24.54
C SER A 1 44.09 -15.23 23.20
N PRO A 2 42.83 -14.76 23.13
CA PRO A 2 41.99 -14.93 21.96
C PRO A 2 42.13 -13.85 20.89
N ARG A 3 41.76 -14.27 19.68
CA ARG A 3 41.82 -13.56 18.41
C ARG A 3 40.88 -12.35 18.42
N GLY A 4 41.42 -11.19 18.03
CA GLY A 4 40.63 -10.01 17.72
C GLY A 4 39.69 -10.31 16.56
N GLY A 5 38.40 -10.41 16.86
CA GLY A 5 37.33 -10.50 15.87
C GLY A 5 37.26 -9.20 15.09
N GLY A 6 37.75 -9.22 13.85
CA GLY A 6 37.62 -8.10 12.93
C GLY A 6 36.15 -7.72 12.74
N PHE A 7 35.86 -6.44 12.92
CA PHE A 7 34.60 -5.83 12.50
C PHE A 7 34.48 -5.95 10.97
N GLY A 8 33.86 -7.03 10.51
CA GLY A 8 33.47 -7.18 9.12
C GLY A 8 32.45 -6.09 8.75
N GLY A 9 32.89 -5.08 7.99
CA GLY A 9 32.01 -4.04 7.47
C GLY A 9 30.84 -4.65 6.67
N ALA A 10 29.69 -3.98 6.70
CA ALA A 10 28.50 -4.47 6.00
C ALA A 10 28.80 -4.66 4.50
N SER A 11 28.45 -5.82 3.96
CA SER A 11 28.67 -6.14 2.54
C SER A 11 27.92 -5.16 1.63
N PRO A 12 28.33 -4.98 0.36
CA PRO A 12 27.61 -4.12 -0.59
C PRO A 12 26.11 -4.46 -0.69
N ALA A 13 25.78 -5.77 -0.69
CA ALA A 13 24.39 -6.24 -0.69
C ALA A 13 23.63 -5.85 0.59
N GLN A 14 24.26 -5.94 1.77
CA GLN A 14 23.65 -5.51 3.03
C GLN A 14 23.41 -4.00 3.07
N ARG A 15 24.34 -3.21 2.51
CA ARG A 15 24.19 -1.76 2.39
C ARG A 15 23.06 -1.39 1.43
N ALA A 16 23.01 -2.01 0.26
CA ALA A 16 21.94 -1.81 -0.72
C ALA A 16 20.56 -2.18 -0.15
N PHE A 17 20.47 -3.29 0.59
CA PHE A 17 19.25 -3.69 1.28
C PHE A 17 18.83 -2.67 2.36
N ARG A 18 19.77 -2.19 3.18
CA ARG A 18 19.48 -1.18 4.20
C ARG A 18 18.96 0.12 3.58
N LEU A 19 19.60 0.58 2.51
CA LEU A 19 19.15 1.78 1.78
C LEU A 19 17.77 1.55 1.17
N ASP A 20 17.50 0.38 0.60
CA ASP A 20 16.17 0.02 0.09
C ASP A 20 15.09 0.11 1.16
N LEU A 21 15.33 -0.55 2.31
CA LEU A 21 14.37 -0.58 3.41
C LEU A 21 14.13 0.81 3.99
N GLN A 22 15.19 1.63 4.15
CA GLN A 22 15.10 3.00 4.68
C GLN A 22 14.46 3.99 3.71
N SER A 23 14.34 3.65 2.42
CA SER A 23 13.69 4.49 1.41
C SER A 23 12.18 4.32 1.34
N ARG A 24 11.64 3.28 2.00
CA ARG A 24 10.20 3.02 2.04
C ARG A 24 9.52 3.99 3.00
N LEU A 25 8.31 4.41 2.64
CA LEU A 25 7.47 5.19 3.55
C LEU A 25 6.97 4.30 4.68
N TRP A 26 7.30 4.69 5.91
CA TRP A 26 6.94 3.98 7.12
C TRP A 26 5.86 4.75 7.87
N PHE A 27 4.65 4.20 7.90
CA PHE A 27 3.52 4.77 8.62
C PHE A 27 3.30 3.97 9.90
N THR A 28 3.28 4.67 11.02
CA THR A 28 3.05 4.11 12.35
C THR A 28 1.82 4.73 12.97
N TYR A 29 1.46 4.28 14.16
CA TYR A 29 0.48 4.98 14.98
C TYR A 29 0.85 6.45 15.18
N ARG A 30 -0.18 7.29 15.17
CA ARG A 30 -0.09 8.72 15.38
C ARG A 30 -1.00 9.15 16.52
N VAL A 31 -0.59 10.21 17.21
CA VAL A 31 -1.29 10.77 18.38
C VAL A 31 -1.38 12.28 18.19
N GLY A 32 -2.56 12.84 18.40
CA GLY A 32 -2.79 14.29 18.33
C GLY A 32 -3.27 14.80 16.98
N PHE A 33 -3.63 13.91 16.04
CA PHE A 33 -4.29 14.34 14.81
C PHE A 33 -5.74 14.81 15.07
N LYS A 34 -6.33 15.53 14.11
CA LYS A 34 -7.72 16.04 14.22
C LYS A 34 -8.72 14.90 14.48
N PRO A 35 -9.79 15.10 15.26
CA PRO A 35 -10.75 14.02 15.55
C PRO A 35 -11.34 13.38 14.29
N ILE A 36 -11.47 12.04 14.28
CA ILE A 36 -12.06 11.29 13.17
C ILE A 36 -13.58 11.11 13.38
N ALA A 37 -14.40 11.87 12.66
CA ALA A 37 -15.85 11.70 12.67
C ALA A 37 -16.29 10.31 12.14
N PRO A 38 -17.39 9.72 12.67
CA PRO A 38 -18.28 10.23 13.71
C PRO A 38 -17.74 10.05 15.15
N SER A 39 -16.58 9.43 15.32
CA SER A 39 -15.91 9.31 16.62
C SER A 39 -15.25 10.63 17.06
N ARG A 40 -14.60 10.61 18.22
CA ARG A 40 -13.72 11.68 18.70
C ARG A 40 -12.26 11.24 18.82
N LEU A 41 -11.89 10.12 18.20
CA LEU A 41 -10.55 9.57 18.30
C LEU A 41 -9.53 10.51 17.62
N THR A 42 -8.47 10.84 18.36
CA THR A 42 -7.32 11.64 17.94
C THR A 42 -6.02 10.82 17.91
N SER A 43 -6.15 9.50 18.06
CA SER A 43 -5.06 8.54 17.88
C SER A 43 -5.57 7.24 17.28
N ASP A 44 -4.74 6.60 16.46
CA ASP A 44 -4.98 5.27 15.92
C ASP A 44 -4.27 4.14 16.68
N SER A 45 -3.63 4.46 17.81
CA SER A 45 -2.93 3.50 18.66
C SER A 45 -3.86 2.39 19.14
N GLY A 46 -3.44 1.14 18.95
CA GLY A 46 -4.17 -0.06 19.38
C GLY A 46 -5.25 -0.56 18.40
N TRP A 47 -5.56 0.17 17.33
CA TRP A 47 -6.58 -0.25 16.36
C TRP A 47 -6.21 -0.02 14.89
N GLY A 48 -5.39 1.00 14.58
CA GLY A 48 -5.06 1.43 13.22
C GLY A 48 -4.01 0.60 12.48
N CYS A 49 -3.46 -0.47 13.07
CA CYS A 49 -2.24 -1.11 12.55
C CYS A 49 -2.42 -1.63 11.12
N MET A 50 -3.58 -2.21 10.80
CA MET A 50 -3.87 -2.72 9.46
C MET A 50 -4.04 -1.57 8.46
N LEU A 51 -4.65 -0.47 8.90
CA LEU A 51 -4.82 0.74 8.08
C LEU A 51 -3.44 1.29 7.72
N ARG A 52 -2.53 1.43 8.69
CA ARG A 52 -1.13 1.82 8.47
C ARG A 52 -0.39 0.88 7.54
N SER A 53 -0.58 -0.43 7.70
CA SER A 53 0.02 -1.44 6.83
C SER A 53 -0.47 -1.31 5.39
N GLY A 54 -1.77 -1.12 5.19
CA GLY A 54 -2.37 -0.85 3.88
C GLY A 54 -1.88 0.46 3.25
N GLN A 55 -1.78 1.54 4.04
CA GLN A 55 -1.20 2.81 3.61
C GLN A 55 0.24 2.61 3.09
N MET A 56 1.08 1.87 3.82
CA MET A 56 2.47 1.63 3.41
C MET A 56 2.54 0.87 2.08
N MET A 57 1.69 -0.14 1.89
CA MET A 57 1.64 -0.93 0.66
C MET A 57 1.19 -0.08 -0.55
N VAL A 58 0.17 0.77 -0.40
CA VAL A 58 -0.27 1.67 -1.47
C VAL A 58 0.76 2.76 -1.74
N ALA A 59 1.35 3.35 -0.69
CA ALA A 59 2.41 4.34 -0.84
C ALA A 59 3.62 3.76 -1.59
N GLN A 60 4.00 2.51 -1.32
CA GLN A 60 5.05 1.83 -2.07
C GLN A 60 4.70 1.71 -3.57
N ALA A 61 3.44 1.41 -3.89
CA ALA A 61 2.97 1.36 -5.27
C ALA A 61 3.11 2.72 -5.97
N LEU A 62 2.79 3.80 -5.26
CA LEU A 62 2.92 5.16 -5.78
C LEU A 62 4.38 5.59 -5.93
N LEU A 63 5.27 5.21 -5.00
CA LEU A 63 6.71 5.40 -5.17
C LEU A 63 7.24 4.65 -6.39
N HIS A 64 6.83 3.39 -6.61
CA HIS A 64 7.20 2.65 -7.82
C HIS A 64 6.69 3.33 -9.09
N HIS A 65 5.47 3.86 -9.08
CA HIS A 65 4.88 4.53 -10.23
C HIS A 65 5.63 5.82 -10.59
N TYR A 66 5.89 6.70 -9.61
CA TYR A 66 6.47 8.02 -9.87
C TYR A 66 7.99 8.08 -9.84
N LEU A 67 8.62 7.27 -8.99
CA LEU A 67 10.07 7.31 -8.75
C LEU A 67 10.79 6.04 -9.21
N ARG A 68 10.07 5.01 -9.66
CA ARG A 68 10.60 3.68 -10.03
C ARG A 68 11.11 2.88 -8.82
N ARG A 69 11.41 1.60 -9.06
CA ARG A 69 11.81 0.63 -8.01
C ARG A 69 13.23 0.87 -7.50
N ASP A 70 14.12 1.35 -8.35
CA ASP A 70 15.54 1.56 -8.11
C ASP A 70 15.84 2.85 -7.32
N TRP A 71 14.88 3.79 -7.26
CA TRP A 71 15.03 5.01 -6.47
C TRP A 71 15.26 4.75 -4.99
N ARG A 72 16.10 5.59 -4.37
CA ARG A 72 16.44 5.56 -2.95
C ARG A 72 16.37 6.95 -2.34
N LEU A 73 15.93 7.03 -1.09
CA LEU A 73 15.95 8.23 -0.29
C LEU A 73 17.39 8.51 0.16
N MET A 74 17.90 9.67 -0.24
CA MET A 74 19.23 10.15 0.12
C MET A 74 19.05 11.24 1.17
N ARG A 75 19.66 11.08 2.36
CA ARG A 75 19.44 11.97 3.52
C ARG A 75 20.23 13.27 3.46
N ASP A 76 21.22 13.34 2.57
CA ASP A 76 22.11 14.48 2.33
C ASP A 76 21.51 15.52 1.37
N ARG A 77 20.32 15.26 0.81
CA ARG A 77 19.65 16.17 -0.13
C ARG A 77 18.13 16.15 0.03
N PRO A 78 17.43 17.23 -0.38
CA PRO A 78 15.97 17.24 -0.39
C PRO A 78 15.39 16.13 -1.26
N PRO A 79 14.27 15.49 -0.85
CA PRO A 79 13.62 14.49 -1.68
C PRO A 79 12.92 15.13 -2.90
N PRO A 80 12.70 14.36 -3.99
CA PRO A 80 11.96 14.86 -5.14
C PRO A 80 10.54 15.33 -4.78
N ARG A 81 10.00 16.31 -5.50
CA ARG A 81 8.63 16.81 -5.28
C ARG A 81 7.59 15.69 -5.26
N LYS A 82 7.71 14.70 -6.15
CA LYS A 82 6.80 13.55 -6.19
C LYS A 82 6.86 12.67 -4.94
N TYR A 83 8.00 12.55 -4.26
CA TYR A 83 8.07 11.89 -2.96
C TYR A 83 7.20 12.63 -1.93
N VAL A 84 7.30 13.96 -1.90
CA VAL A 84 6.52 14.81 -0.99
C VAL A 84 5.02 14.76 -1.32
N ASP A 85 4.66 14.78 -2.61
CA ASP A 85 3.26 14.63 -3.05
C ASP A 85 2.68 13.29 -2.59
N VAL A 86 3.44 12.18 -2.75
CA VAL A 86 3.03 10.86 -2.24
C VAL A 86 2.80 10.91 -0.75
N LEU A 87 3.76 11.43 0.03
CA LEU A 87 3.64 11.53 1.49
C LEU A 87 2.38 12.31 1.92
N ARG A 88 2.07 13.42 1.25
CA ARG A 88 0.91 14.27 1.57
C ARG A 88 -0.43 13.56 1.40
N TRP A 89 -0.57 12.63 0.45
CA TRP A 89 -1.81 11.88 0.28
C TRP A 89 -2.11 10.90 1.43
N PHE A 90 -1.13 10.62 2.30
CA PHE A 90 -1.28 9.76 3.49
C PHE A 90 -1.19 10.54 4.81
N ALA A 91 -1.11 11.87 4.77
CA ALA A 91 -1.08 12.68 5.99
C ALA A 91 -2.31 12.39 6.87
N ASP A 92 -2.18 12.54 8.18
CA ASP A 92 -3.30 12.36 9.12
C ASP A 92 -4.18 13.61 9.17
N GLU A 93 -4.65 14.00 7.99
CA GLU A 93 -5.61 15.09 7.78
C GLU A 93 -6.90 14.55 7.17
N PRO A 94 -8.06 15.13 7.52
CA PRO A 94 -9.34 14.79 6.90
C PRO A 94 -9.36 14.91 5.36
N GLY A 95 -8.52 15.80 4.79
CA GLY A 95 -8.43 16.04 3.35
C GLY A 95 -7.48 15.12 2.58
N ALA A 96 -6.65 14.32 3.26
CA ALA A 96 -5.70 13.44 2.60
C ALA A 96 -6.41 12.19 2.06
N ILE A 97 -6.30 11.93 0.74
CA ILE A 97 -7.05 10.88 0.02
C ILE A 97 -6.96 9.51 0.72
N PHE A 98 -5.76 9.14 1.17
CA PHE A 98 -5.48 7.87 1.85
C PHE A 98 -5.06 8.09 3.31
N GLY A 99 -5.34 9.25 3.89
CA GLY A 99 -5.09 9.57 5.29
C GLY A 99 -5.91 8.71 6.24
N ILE A 100 -5.48 8.58 7.50
CA ILE A 100 -6.11 7.69 8.48
C ILE A 100 -7.61 8.00 8.67
N HIS A 101 -7.99 9.28 8.59
CA HIS A 101 -9.38 9.75 8.66
C HIS A 101 -10.25 9.10 7.59
N ARG A 102 -9.81 9.21 6.33
CA ARG A 102 -10.56 8.72 5.16
C ARG A 102 -10.60 7.20 5.15
N VAL A 103 -9.50 6.54 5.49
CA VAL A 103 -9.45 5.08 5.58
C VAL A 103 -10.37 4.56 6.70
N ALA A 104 -10.34 5.18 7.88
CA ALA A 104 -11.21 4.76 8.99
C ALA A 104 -12.69 5.01 8.68
N GLN A 105 -13.03 6.16 8.09
CA GLN A 105 -14.40 6.52 7.70
C GLN A 105 -14.96 5.60 6.62
N ALA A 106 -14.19 5.34 5.56
CA ALA A 106 -14.60 4.43 4.50
C ALA A 106 -14.74 2.98 4.99
N GLY A 107 -14.15 2.62 6.14
CA GLY A 107 -14.40 1.36 6.83
C GLY A 107 -15.86 1.11 7.18
N MET A 108 -16.66 2.17 7.35
CA MET A 108 -18.09 2.05 7.62
C MET A 108 -18.86 1.40 6.47
N LEU A 109 -18.35 1.49 5.23
CA LEU A 109 -18.89 0.78 4.07
C LEU A 109 -18.66 -0.74 4.11
N CYS A 110 -17.84 -1.20 5.06
CA CYS A 110 -17.47 -2.60 5.27
C CYS A 110 -17.84 -3.05 6.71
N ASP A 111 -18.88 -2.46 7.28
CA ASP A 111 -19.38 -2.74 8.65
C ASP A 111 -18.30 -2.58 9.74
N ARG A 112 -17.37 -1.65 9.54
CA ARG A 112 -16.36 -1.28 10.55
C ARG A 112 -16.59 0.13 11.07
N GLN A 113 -16.71 0.26 12.38
CA GLN A 113 -16.73 1.57 13.02
C GLN A 113 -15.32 2.14 13.12
N VAL A 114 -15.21 3.47 13.14
CA VAL A 114 -13.94 4.15 13.46
C VAL A 114 -13.47 3.68 14.83
N GLY A 115 -12.20 3.27 14.95
CA GLY A 115 -11.67 2.64 16.17
C GLY A 115 -11.61 1.11 16.11
N GLN A 116 -12.20 0.46 15.10
CA GLN A 116 -12.12 -1.00 14.95
C GLN A 116 -10.96 -1.44 14.07
N TRP A 117 -10.41 -2.61 14.39
CA TRP A 117 -9.38 -3.24 13.58
C TRP A 117 -9.94 -3.80 12.27
N PHE A 118 -9.17 -3.67 11.18
CA PHE A 118 -9.53 -4.21 9.86
C PHE A 118 -8.74 -5.48 9.56
N GLY A 119 -9.36 -6.43 8.85
CA GLY A 119 -8.63 -7.51 8.17
C GLY A 119 -7.99 -7.03 6.86
N PRO A 120 -7.08 -7.83 6.26
CA PRO A 120 -6.45 -7.49 4.98
C PRO A 120 -7.45 -7.27 3.84
N ASP A 121 -8.50 -8.09 3.77
CA ASP A 121 -9.58 -7.92 2.79
C ASP A 121 -10.31 -6.58 2.98
N THR A 122 -10.70 -6.25 4.21
CA THR A 122 -11.40 -4.99 4.53
C THR A 122 -10.57 -3.76 4.17
N VAL A 123 -9.28 -3.70 4.56
CA VAL A 123 -8.44 -2.55 4.21
C VAL A 123 -8.25 -2.43 2.69
N CYS A 124 -8.17 -3.56 1.98
CA CYS A 124 -8.08 -3.58 0.53
C CYS A 124 -9.34 -3.02 -0.15
N ARG A 125 -10.54 -3.40 0.32
CA ARG A 125 -11.83 -2.86 -0.16
C ARG A 125 -11.95 -1.36 0.09
N VAL A 126 -11.57 -0.93 1.29
CA VAL A 126 -11.58 0.49 1.68
C VAL A 126 -10.66 1.31 0.78
N LEU A 127 -9.42 0.88 0.58
CA LEU A 127 -8.46 1.56 -0.29
C LEU A 127 -8.92 1.59 -1.75
N ARG A 128 -9.57 0.51 -2.23
CA ARG A 128 -10.22 0.49 -3.56
C ARG A 128 -11.30 1.56 -3.68
N SER A 129 -12.18 1.65 -2.68
CA SER A 129 -13.28 2.61 -2.65
C SER A 129 -12.77 4.05 -2.65
N LEU A 130 -11.78 4.36 -1.81
CA LEU A 130 -11.13 5.68 -1.79
C LEU A 130 -10.45 6.01 -3.12
N TRP A 131 -9.75 5.05 -3.71
CA TRP A 131 -9.11 5.22 -5.02
C TRP A 131 -10.14 5.54 -6.10
N HIS A 132 -11.23 4.78 -6.15
CA HIS A 132 -12.30 4.96 -7.12
C HIS A 132 -13.04 6.28 -6.93
N SER A 133 -13.40 6.66 -5.69
CA SER A 133 -14.01 7.96 -5.39
C SER A 133 -13.14 9.11 -5.88
N ALA A 134 -11.85 9.12 -5.50
CA ALA A 134 -10.93 10.17 -5.92
C ALA A 134 -10.71 10.22 -7.45
N TYR A 135 -10.83 9.07 -8.14
CA TYR A 135 -10.84 9.04 -9.60
C TYR A 135 -12.10 9.69 -10.18
N THR A 136 -13.28 9.27 -9.72
CA THR A 136 -14.59 9.75 -10.21
C THR A 136 -14.82 11.22 -9.90
N ASP A 137 -14.39 11.69 -8.71
CA ASP A 137 -14.52 13.08 -8.28
C ASP A 137 -13.57 14.04 -9.02
N GLY A 138 -12.70 13.52 -9.91
CA GLY A 138 -11.71 14.33 -10.63
C GLY A 138 -10.64 14.93 -9.70
N SER A 139 -10.49 14.40 -8.49
CA SER A 139 -9.54 14.91 -7.51
C SER A 139 -8.12 14.82 -8.07
N ALA A 140 -7.39 15.94 -8.06
CA ALA A 140 -5.99 15.96 -8.45
C ALA A 140 -5.20 15.01 -7.53
N GLY A 141 -4.63 13.95 -8.10
CA GLY A 141 -4.02 12.90 -7.30
C GLY A 141 -3.59 11.68 -8.10
N PRO A 142 -3.13 10.63 -7.41
CA PRO A 142 -2.55 9.45 -8.04
C PRO A 142 -3.57 8.61 -8.79
N CYS A 143 -4.85 8.71 -8.38
CA CYS A 143 -5.92 7.95 -8.98
C CYS A 143 -6.17 8.32 -10.45
N GLN A 144 -5.75 9.52 -10.87
CA GLN A 144 -5.83 10.00 -12.25
C GLN A 144 -4.67 9.49 -13.13
N THR A 145 -3.54 9.07 -12.54
CA THR A 145 -2.34 8.67 -13.30
C THR A 145 -2.04 7.18 -13.22
N ALA A 146 -2.68 6.45 -12.32
CA ALA A 146 -2.53 5.01 -12.14
C ALA A 146 -3.87 4.32 -11.86
N GLY A 147 -3.99 3.09 -12.34
CA GLY A 147 -5.14 2.22 -12.11
C GLY A 147 -5.00 1.38 -10.85
N TYR A 148 -6.13 0.91 -10.35
CA TYR A 148 -6.22 0.06 -9.19
C TYR A 148 -7.21 -1.06 -9.45
N LEU A 149 -6.77 -2.30 -9.24
CA LEU A 149 -7.57 -3.51 -9.36
C LEU A 149 -7.46 -4.29 -8.04
N MET A 150 -8.60 -4.55 -7.42
CA MET A 150 -8.72 -5.55 -6.36
C MET A 150 -9.29 -6.83 -6.95
N VAL A 151 -8.65 -7.96 -6.66
CA VAL A 151 -9.11 -9.28 -7.09
C VAL A 151 -10.02 -9.87 -6.01
N GLU A 152 -11.29 -10.08 -6.33
CA GLU A 152 -12.31 -10.49 -5.33
C GLU A 152 -12.43 -12.01 -5.19
N ASP A 153 -12.25 -12.77 -6.26
CA ASP A 153 -12.47 -14.23 -6.31
C ASP A 153 -11.18 -15.06 -6.38
N ARG A 154 -10.02 -14.39 -6.20
CA ARG A 154 -8.66 -14.94 -6.29
C ARG A 154 -8.24 -15.31 -7.72
N CYS A 155 -8.97 -14.84 -8.73
CA CYS A 155 -8.59 -14.99 -10.13
C CYS A 155 -8.25 -13.62 -10.75
N VAL A 156 -7.05 -13.50 -11.34
CA VAL A 156 -6.67 -12.29 -12.07
C VAL A 156 -7.17 -12.41 -13.50
N TYR A 157 -8.25 -11.72 -13.83
CA TYR A 157 -8.77 -11.67 -15.18
C TYR A 157 -8.05 -10.60 -16.00
N ARG A 158 -7.59 -10.99 -17.20
CA ARG A 158 -6.81 -10.11 -18.08
C ARG A 158 -7.64 -8.91 -18.54
N ASP A 159 -8.87 -9.13 -18.96
CA ASP A 159 -9.79 -8.08 -19.41
C ASP A 159 -10.06 -7.04 -18.31
N ARG A 160 -10.21 -7.47 -17.05
CA ARG A 160 -10.37 -6.57 -15.90
C ARG A 160 -9.11 -5.76 -15.60
N ALA A 161 -7.93 -6.37 -15.76
CA ALA A 161 -6.66 -5.66 -15.64
C ALA A 161 -6.49 -4.62 -16.75
N GLU A 162 -6.82 -4.98 -18.00
CA GLU A 162 -6.80 -4.07 -19.14
C GLU A 162 -7.80 -2.92 -18.95
N GLU A 163 -9.03 -3.20 -18.49
CA GLU A 163 -10.05 -2.20 -18.16
C GLU A 163 -9.54 -1.22 -17.08
N ALA A 164 -8.93 -1.72 -16.01
CA ALA A 164 -8.39 -0.87 -14.95
C ALA A 164 -7.17 -0.05 -15.41
N ALA A 165 -6.39 -0.53 -16.38
CA ALA A 165 -5.17 0.11 -16.88
C ALA A 165 -5.36 0.99 -18.12
N CYS A 166 -6.46 0.88 -18.84
CA CYS A 166 -6.73 1.70 -20.02
C CYS A 166 -7.43 3.00 -19.63
N THR A 167 -6.86 4.15 -20.01
CA THR A 167 -7.65 5.39 -20.12
C THR A 167 -8.16 5.55 -21.54
N ARG A 168 -9.47 5.75 -21.69
CA ARG A 168 -10.09 6.11 -22.97
C ARG A 168 -10.42 7.60 -22.94
N PRO A 169 -10.16 8.36 -24.01
CA PRO A 169 -10.59 9.76 -24.08
C PRO A 169 -12.11 9.82 -23.94
N ALA A 170 -12.60 10.70 -23.07
CA ALA A 170 -14.02 10.99 -22.96
C ALA A 170 -14.47 11.71 -24.24
N TYR A 171 -15.25 11.04 -25.09
CA TYR A 171 -15.88 11.71 -26.23
C TYR A 171 -17.23 12.32 -25.81
N PRO A 172 -17.48 13.61 -26.09
CA PRO A 172 -18.82 14.16 -26.08
C PRO A 172 -19.52 13.73 -27.37
N GLY A 173 -20.26 12.62 -27.36
CA GLY A 173 -21.03 12.25 -28.54
C GLY A 173 -21.66 10.87 -28.45
N GLN A 174 -22.97 10.82 -28.68
CA GLN A 174 -23.79 9.63 -28.84
C GLN A 174 -23.25 8.75 -29.99
N GLY A 175 -22.32 7.86 -29.69
CA GLY A 175 -21.79 6.88 -30.62
C GLY A 175 -21.90 5.47 -30.04
N SER A 176 -22.25 4.49 -30.88
CA SER A 176 -22.42 3.07 -30.53
C SER A 176 -21.23 2.52 -29.72
N ARG A 177 -21.50 1.68 -28.69
CA ARG A 177 -20.50 1.00 -27.84
C ARG A 177 -19.43 0.26 -28.65
N MET A 178 -19.73 -0.16 -29.89
CA MET A 178 -18.76 -0.79 -30.80
C MET A 178 -17.68 0.14 -31.33
N ALA A 179 -17.95 1.45 -31.48
CA ALA A 179 -16.96 2.42 -31.96
C ALA A 179 -15.92 2.77 -30.87
N ALA A 180 -16.34 2.78 -29.59
CA ALA A 180 -15.46 3.00 -28.45
C ALA A 180 -14.45 1.86 -28.21
N ALA A 181 -14.74 0.64 -28.69
CA ALA A 181 -13.87 -0.52 -28.52
C ALA A 181 -12.63 -0.50 -29.45
N ARG A 182 -12.63 0.31 -30.52
CA ARG A 182 -11.53 0.40 -31.50
C ARG A 182 -10.57 1.57 -31.26
N GLN A 183 -10.81 2.40 -30.24
CA GLN A 183 -9.93 3.52 -29.93
C GLN A 183 -8.67 3.07 -29.18
N PRO A 184 -7.50 3.64 -29.52
CA PRO A 184 -6.26 3.35 -28.80
C PRO A 184 -6.40 3.79 -27.35
N CYS A 185 -6.28 2.84 -26.42
CA CYS A 185 -6.22 3.15 -25.00
C CYS A 185 -4.78 3.50 -24.62
N SER A 186 -4.61 4.49 -23.73
CA SER A 186 -3.30 4.72 -23.13
C SER A 186 -3.18 3.85 -21.88
N TRP A 187 -2.10 3.07 -21.79
CA TRP A 187 -1.84 2.20 -20.65
C TRP A 187 -1.25 3.00 -19.49
N ARG A 188 -1.98 3.09 -18.37
CA ARG A 188 -1.47 3.61 -17.11
C ARG A 188 -0.89 2.49 -16.25
N SER A 189 0.02 2.82 -15.33
CA SER A 189 0.49 1.84 -14.33
C SER A 189 -0.69 1.26 -13.56
N LEU A 190 -0.64 -0.03 -13.23
CA LEU A 190 -1.73 -0.73 -12.55
C LEU A 190 -1.24 -1.27 -11.20
N VAL A 191 -1.99 -0.95 -10.14
CA VAL A 191 -1.85 -1.55 -8.81
C VAL A 191 -2.81 -2.72 -8.72
N VAL A 192 -2.29 -3.94 -8.56
CA VAL A 192 -3.11 -5.15 -8.41
C VAL A 192 -3.00 -5.65 -6.98
N MET A 193 -4.12 -5.66 -6.26
CA MET A 193 -4.23 -6.18 -4.91
C MET A 193 -5.00 -7.50 -4.90
N VAL A 194 -4.41 -8.53 -4.31
CA VAL A 194 -4.99 -9.88 -4.25
C VAL A 194 -5.18 -10.27 -2.78
N PRO A 195 -6.32 -9.90 -2.14
CA PRO A 195 -6.63 -10.37 -0.80
C PRO A 195 -6.81 -11.89 -0.80
N VAL A 196 -6.09 -12.57 0.08
CA VAL A 196 -6.11 -14.03 0.19
C VAL A 196 -6.15 -14.48 1.64
N ARG A 197 -6.81 -15.62 1.87
CA ARG A 197 -6.75 -16.37 3.13
C ARG A 197 -5.94 -17.64 2.90
N LEU A 198 -4.76 -17.72 3.52
CA LEU A 198 -3.78 -18.80 3.31
C LEU A 198 -3.78 -19.84 4.44
N GLY A 199 -4.81 -19.83 5.29
CA GLY A 199 -4.88 -20.71 6.45
C GLY A 199 -6.11 -20.49 7.33
N VAL A 200 -6.16 -21.25 8.42
CA VAL A 200 -7.26 -21.22 9.40
C VAL A 200 -6.75 -20.71 10.74
N GLY A 201 -7.58 -19.91 11.43
CA GLY A 201 -7.18 -19.23 12.65
C GLY A 201 -5.97 -18.33 12.45
N SER A 202 -4.94 -18.54 13.28
CA SER A 202 -3.73 -17.71 13.32
C SER A 202 -2.52 -18.34 12.61
N ARG A 203 -2.75 -19.41 11.83
CA ARG A 203 -1.71 -20.19 11.15
C ARG A 203 -1.89 -20.12 9.64
N ILE A 204 -0.79 -19.93 8.93
CA ILE A 204 -0.69 -20.09 7.47
C ILE A 204 -0.32 -21.56 7.20
N PHE A 205 -0.89 -22.18 6.17
CA PHE A 205 -0.45 -23.52 5.76
C PHE A 205 0.99 -23.46 5.22
N ALA A 206 1.85 -24.38 5.68
CA ALA A 206 3.29 -24.33 5.42
C ALA A 206 3.62 -24.28 3.92
N ASP A 207 2.84 -24.95 3.08
CA ASP A 207 3.01 -25.00 1.62
C ASP A 207 2.90 -23.64 0.92
N TYR A 208 2.29 -22.63 1.58
CA TYR A 208 2.23 -21.28 1.05
C TYR A 208 3.47 -20.44 1.37
N ILE A 209 4.27 -20.80 2.39
CA ILE A 209 5.43 -20.00 2.81
C ILE A 209 6.48 -19.88 1.69
N PRO A 210 6.88 -20.97 0.99
CA PRO A 210 7.81 -20.85 -0.14
C PRO A 210 7.26 -20.00 -1.28
N LYS A 211 5.94 -20.07 -1.54
CA LYS A 211 5.27 -19.30 -2.60
C LYS A 211 5.27 -17.80 -2.28
N LEU A 212 4.97 -17.43 -1.03
CA LEU A 212 5.08 -16.04 -0.57
C LEU A 212 6.50 -15.50 -0.71
N ALA A 213 7.51 -16.30 -0.34
CA ALA A 213 8.91 -15.93 -0.51
C ALA A 213 9.27 -15.71 -1.99
N GLN A 214 8.74 -16.52 -2.92
CA GLN A 214 8.93 -16.35 -4.35
C GLN A 214 8.27 -15.08 -4.89
N TYR A 215 7.03 -14.79 -4.49
CA TYR A 215 6.31 -13.58 -4.90
C TYR A 215 6.99 -12.28 -4.44
N LEU A 216 7.74 -12.28 -3.33
CA LEU A 216 8.58 -11.14 -2.92
C LEU A 216 9.77 -10.88 -3.85
N ARG A 217 10.15 -11.86 -4.68
CA ARG A 217 11.24 -11.71 -5.64
C ARG A 217 10.79 -11.14 -6.99
N PHE A 218 9.49 -11.01 -7.22
CA PHE A 218 8.99 -10.42 -8.46
C PHE A 218 9.37 -8.92 -8.53
N PRO A 219 9.84 -8.41 -9.68
CA PRO A 219 10.12 -6.99 -9.85
C PRO A 219 8.93 -6.08 -9.55
N GLN A 220 7.72 -6.58 -9.81
CA GLN A 220 6.45 -5.89 -9.58
C GLN A 220 5.97 -6.01 -8.12
N SER A 221 6.65 -6.80 -7.28
CA SER A 221 6.18 -7.08 -5.92
C SER A 221 6.08 -5.81 -5.10
N LEU A 222 4.89 -5.61 -4.54
CA LEU A 222 4.64 -4.59 -3.54
C LEU A 222 4.79 -5.14 -2.12
N GLY A 223 5.07 -6.43 -1.93
CA GLY A 223 5.03 -7.06 -0.61
C GLY A 223 3.64 -7.55 -0.21
N PHE A 224 3.46 -7.84 1.08
CA PHE A 224 2.18 -8.28 1.64
C PHE A 224 1.86 -7.56 2.93
N VAL A 225 0.57 -7.32 3.16
CA VAL A 225 0.06 -6.89 4.47
C VAL A 225 -0.67 -8.06 5.12
N GLY A 226 -0.42 -8.26 6.40
CA GLY A 226 -1.04 -9.38 7.12
C GLY A 226 -0.68 -9.38 8.59
N GLY A 227 -1.20 -10.35 9.32
CA GLY A 227 -0.98 -10.49 10.75
C GLY A 227 -2.25 -10.89 11.50
N ARG A 228 -2.16 -10.85 12.83
CA ARG A 228 -3.28 -11.16 13.72
C ARG A 228 -4.03 -9.86 14.07
N PRO A 229 -5.26 -9.94 14.61
CA PRO A 229 -5.92 -8.76 15.15
C PRO A 229 -4.99 -7.96 16.05
N ARG A 230 -4.89 -6.64 15.80
CA ARG A 230 -4.00 -5.69 16.49
C ARG A 230 -2.48 -5.95 16.37
N HIS A 231 -2.07 -6.85 15.48
CA HIS A 231 -0.66 -7.18 15.22
C HIS A 231 -0.44 -7.40 13.71
N SER A 232 -0.55 -6.32 12.93
CA SER A 232 -0.34 -6.36 11.48
C SER A 232 0.98 -5.73 11.07
N TYR A 233 1.59 -6.29 10.03
CA TYR A 233 2.86 -5.85 9.49
C TYR A 233 2.79 -5.73 7.97
N TYR A 234 3.72 -4.94 7.42
CA TYR A 234 3.95 -4.86 5.98
C TYR A 234 5.25 -5.56 5.61
N PHE A 235 5.15 -6.78 5.08
CA PHE A 235 6.26 -7.65 4.70
C PHE A 235 6.80 -7.28 3.32
N VAL A 236 8.11 -7.05 3.22
CA VAL A 236 8.76 -6.48 2.02
C VAL A 236 9.91 -7.31 1.48
N ALA A 237 10.47 -8.22 2.25
CA ALA A 237 11.57 -9.08 1.82
C ALA A 237 11.66 -10.35 2.65
N VAL A 238 12.43 -11.33 2.15
CA VAL A 238 12.79 -12.57 2.84
C VAL A 238 14.28 -12.87 2.70
N ARG A 239 14.89 -13.46 3.73
CA ARG A 239 16.24 -14.04 3.67
C ARG A 239 16.28 -15.32 4.50
N GLY A 240 16.57 -16.45 3.85
CA GLY A 240 16.47 -17.75 4.49
C GLY A 240 15.05 -17.98 5.01
N GLN A 241 14.92 -18.27 6.30
CA GLN A 241 13.63 -18.46 6.99
C GLN A 241 13.07 -17.18 7.63
N SER A 242 13.72 -16.03 7.46
CA SER A 242 13.32 -14.77 8.07
C SER A 242 12.62 -13.85 7.05
N ALA A 243 11.49 -13.28 7.46
CA ALA A 243 10.84 -12.20 6.72
C ALA A 243 11.22 -10.83 7.32
N TYR A 244 11.34 -9.83 6.47
CA TYR A 244 11.56 -8.44 6.85
C TYR A 244 10.29 -7.65 6.60
N TYR A 245 9.95 -6.80 7.57
CA TYR A 245 8.71 -6.06 7.57
C TYR A 245 8.88 -4.66 8.14
N LEU A 246 7.92 -3.79 7.84
CA LEU A 246 7.71 -2.52 8.50
C LEU A 246 6.61 -2.67 9.55
N ASP A 247 6.92 -2.22 10.76
CA ASP A 247 6.09 -2.40 11.95
C ASP A 247 5.37 -1.09 12.31
N PRO A 248 4.03 -1.02 12.25
CA PRO A 248 3.30 0.22 12.56
C PRO A 248 3.13 0.48 14.07
N HIS A 249 3.51 -0.43 14.98
CA HIS A 249 3.17 -0.37 16.41
C HIS A 249 4.09 0.55 17.23
N VAL A 250 4.36 1.74 16.70
CA VAL A 250 5.09 2.81 17.38
C VAL A 250 4.23 4.07 17.33
N ALA A 251 3.82 4.57 18.49
CA ALA A 251 3.06 5.82 18.57
C ALA A 251 4.02 7.01 18.41
N GLN A 252 3.74 7.87 17.43
CA GLN A 252 4.47 9.12 17.19
C GLN A 252 3.50 10.31 17.29
N PRO A 253 3.94 11.49 17.76
CA PRO A 253 3.13 12.69 17.68
C PRO A 253 2.84 13.05 16.22
N TYR A 254 1.66 13.61 15.94
CA TYR A 254 1.30 14.19 14.64
C TYR A 254 1.79 15.62 14.52
#